data_AF-A0A2N9NU28-F1
#
_entry.id   AF-A0A2N9NU28-F1
#
_cell.length_a   1.000
_cell.length_b   1.000
_cell.length_c   1.000
_cell.angle_alpha   90.00
_cell.angle_beta   90.00
_cell.angle_gamma   90.00
#
_symmetry.space_group_name_H-M   'P 1'
#
loop_
_entity.id
_entity.type
_entity.pdbx_description
1 polymer ?
#
loop_
_entity_poly.entity_id
_entity_poly.type
_entity_poly.pdbx_seq_one_letter_code
_entity_poly.pdbx_strand_id
1 'polypeptide(L)' 'MHLIASTTTAKGLKVNCRLDHATGRKITEEEMTTINIEPSRFHGEWNYVIHPH' A
#
# COMPACT_ATOMS: atom_id res chain seq x y z
N MET A 1 -6.31 0.09 17.25
CA MET A 1 -7.49 -0.74 16.90
C MET A 1 -7.07 -1.76 15.84
N HIS A 2 -6.95 -3.04 16.17
CA HIS A 2 -6.57 -4.10 15.21
C HIS A 2 -7.77 -5.02 14.97
N LEU A 3 -8.72 -4.61 14.13
CA LEU A 3 -9.93 -5.39 13.85
C LEU A 3 -9.70 -6.50 12.79
N ILE A 4 -8.58 -6.45 12.06
CA ILE A 4 -8.32 -7.35 10.92
C ILE A 4 -7.77 -8.72 11.36
N ALA A 5 -7.15 -8.82 12.55
CA ALA A 5 -6.50 -10.04 13.02
C ALA A 5 -7.46 -11.12 13.56
N SER A 6 -8.77 -10.84 13.65
CA SER A 6 -9.74 -11.75 14.27
C SER A 6 -10.53 -12.62 13.29
N THR A 7 -10.32 -12.50 11.97
CA THR A 7 -11.13 -13.24 10.99
C THR A 7 -10.45 -14.54 10.56
N THR A 8 -10.81 -15.64 11.23
CA THR A 8 -10.42 -16.99 10.83
C THR A 8 -11.43 -17.51 9.79
N THR A 9 -11.08 -17.52 8.50
CA THR A 9 -11.89 -18.22 7.49
C THR A 9 -11.79 -19.74 7.68
N ALA A 10 -12.90 -20.46 7.46
CA ALA A 10 -13.07 -21.91 7.69
C ALA A 10 -12.04 -22.85 6.99
N LYS A 11 -11.15 -22.32 6.14
CA LYS A 11 -10.05 -23.04 5.47
C LYS A 11 -8.68 -22.92 6.16
N GLY A 12 -8.61 -22.46 7.41
CA GLY A 12 -7.37 -22.51 8.21
C GLY A 12 -6.30 -21.48 7.82
N LEU A 13 -6.68 -20.36 7.21
CA LEU A 13 -5.74 -19.28 6.91
C LEU A 13 -5.40 -18.52 8.21
N LYS A 14 -4.18 -18.70 8.72
CA LYS A 14 -3.66 -17.95 9.88
C LYS A 14 -3.14 -16.59 9.43
N VAL A 15 -3.90 -15.53 9.70
CA VAL A 15 -3.48 -14.14 9.46
C VAL A 15 -2.62 -13.67 10.65
N ASN A 16 -1.33 -13.44 10.41
CA ASN A 16 -0.42 -12.89 11.41
C ASN A 16 -0.23 -11.40 11.12
N CYS A 17 -0.82 -10.52 11.94
CA CYS A 17 -0.53 -9.09 11.91
C CYS A 17 0.63 -8.79 12.86
N ARG A 18 1.80 -8.45 12.32
CA ARG A 18 2.89 -7.84 13.11
C ARG A 18 2.87 -6.34 12.87
N LEU A 19 3.08 -5.59 13.95
CA LEU A 19 3.29 -4.16 13.88
C LEU A 19 4.76 -3.93 13.50
N ASP A 20 5.01 -3.66 12.22
CA ASP A 20 6.32 -3.27 11.72
C ASP A 20 6.36 -1.74 11.63
N HIS A 21 6.92 -1.11 12.67
CA HIS A 21 7.07 0.34 12.74
C HIS A 21 8.49 0.77 12.39
N ALA A 22 8.82 0.70 11.09
CA ALA A 22 9.72 1.67 10.48
C ALA A 22 8.89 2.90 10.08
N THR A 23 8.43 3.67 11.07
CA THR A 23 7.53 4.80 10.84
C THR A 23 8.28 5.95 10.16
N GLY A 24 7.83 6.33 8.96
CA GLY A 24 8.14 7.64 8.38
C GLY A 24 9.37 7.71 7.49
N ARG A 25 9.49 6.84 6.49
CA ARG A 25 10.40 7.13 5.36
C ARG A 25 9.79 8.27 4.54
N LYS A 26 10.33 9.48 4.71
CA LYS A 26 9.98 10.62 3.86
C LYS A 26 10.64 10.39 2.50
N ILE A 27 9.84 9.99 1.52
CA ILE A 27 10.29 9.89 0.13
C ILE A 27 10.51 11.32 -0.38
N THR A 28 11.67 11.58 -0.97
CA THR A 28 11.94 12.88 -1.59
C THR A 28 11.14 13.03 -2.88
N GLU A 29 10.91 14.26 -3.33
CA GLU A 29 10.20 14.51 -4.59
C GLU A 29 10.96 13.88 -5.78
N GLU A 30 12.30 13.86 -5.70
CA GLU A 30 13.20 13.20 -6.65
C GLU A 30 12.98 11.68 -6.72
N GLU A 31 12.77 11.01 -5.58
CA GLU A 31 12.44 9.58 -5.57
C GLU A 31 11.04 9.34 -6.17
N MET A 32 10.07 10.23 -5.92
CA MET A 32 8.72 10.11 -6.50
C MET A 32 8.70 10.34 -8.02
N THR A 33 9.55 11.22 -8.57
CA THR A 33 9.61 11.46 -10.03
C THR A 33 10.21 10.29 -10.80
N THR A 34 10.96 9.40 -10.14
CA THR A 34 11.44 8.16 -10.79
C THR A 34 10.34 7.13 -10.99
N ILE A 35 9.18 7.29 -10.35
CA ILE A 35 8.06 6.36 -10.50
C ILE A 35 7.34 6.70 -11.80
N ASN A 36 7.22 5.71 -12.70
CA ASN A 36 6.44 5.84 -13.92
C ASN A 36 4.93 5.71 -13.61
N ILE A 37 4.36 6.77 -13.01
CA ILE A 37 2.98 6.84 -12.53
C ILE A 37 2.11 7.67 -13.48
N GLU A 38 1.01 7.08 -13.94
CA GLU A 38 -0.02 7.75 -14.74
C GLU A 38 -1.32 7.88 -13.92
N PRO A 39 -1.77 9.11 -13.59
CA PRO A 39 -3.02 9.31 -12.87
C PRO A 39 -4.23 8.99 -13.76
N SER A 40 -5.22 8.30 -13.19
CA SER A 40 -6.49 8.02 -13.86
C SER A 40 -7.28 9.29 -14.10
N ARG A 41 -8.09 9.30 -15.18
CA ARG A 41 -9.04 10.39 -15.47
C ARG A 41 -10.13 10.52 -14.42
N PHE A 42 -10.43 9.45 -13.69
CA PHE A 42 -11.39 9.46 -12.59
C PHE A 42 -10.65 9.38 -11.26
N HIS A 43 -10.65 10.47 -10.50
CA HIS A 43 -9.95 10.60 -9.22
C HIS A 43 -8.47 10.17 -9.28
N GLY A 44 -7.70 10.83 -10.15
CA GLY A 44 -6.27 10.54 -10.37
C GLY A 44 -5.39 10.69 -9.13
N GLU A 45 -5.85 11.48 -8.17
CA GLU A 45 -5.22 11.61 -6.85
C GLU A 45 -5.30 10.33 -6.01
N TRP A 46 -6.24 9.43 -6.31
CA TRP A 46 -6.44 8.16 -5.60
C TRP A 46 -6.22 6.95 -6.51
N ASN A 47 -6.49 7.11 -7.81
CA ASN A 47 -6.45 6.06 -8.81
C ASN A 47 -5.34 6.36 -9.81
N TYR A 48 -4.32 5.53 -9.85
CA TYR A 48 -3.19 5.69 -10.75
C TYR A 48 -2.69 4.32 -11.21
N VAL A 49 -2.00 4.32 -12.35
CA VAL A 49 -1.34 3.15 -12.92
C VAL A 49 0.16 3.35 -12.77
N ILE A 50 0.86 2.36 -12.23
CA ILE A 50 2.33 2.35 -12.19
C ILE A 50 2.80 1.36 -13.25
N HIS A 51 3.61 1.85 -14.18
CA HIS A 51 4.22 1.01 -15.20
C HIS A 51 5.56 0.45 -14.72
N PRO A 52 5.91 -0.79 -15.08
CA PRO A 52 7.26 -1.30 -14.87
C PRO A 52 8.26 -0.49 -15.71
N HIS A 53 9.50 -0.40 -15.21
CA HIS A 53 10.65 0.10 -15.94
C HIS A 53 11.29 -0.99 -16.81
#